data_AF-A0A852WBA8-F1
#
_entry.id   AF-A0A852WBA8-F1
#
_cell.length_a   1.000
_cell.length_b   1.000
_cell.length_c   1.000
_cell.angle_alpha   90.00
_cell.angle_beta   90.00
_cell.angle_gamma   90.00
#
_symmetry.space_group_name_H-M   'P 1'
#
loop_
_entity.id
_entity.type
_entity.pdbx_description
1 polymer ?
#
loop_
_entity_poly.entity_id
_entity_poly.type
_entity_poly.pdbx_seq_one_letter_code
_entity_poly.pdbx_strand_id
1 'polypeptide(L)'
;MTGPARQSAGPPTPPTAPPRTVRPRTAPPRQAVPLLAATLLALPLPTPPAVAPSVTPAASCAVHTPCGVATPPAPGVGAGDGVWTRSVAAAAEPGPPGPADGLRQTRACTPPGDDGPGAARGAVPQPPPHLATGAGQLVAVVDTGVAPLPRLAGRLSGGGDYLTGGDGLTDCDGHGSDVALLLAGAADPVTGLGAGMAPGARILSLRQSSGRFAVRGTDGTERPAGEIRTLAAAIDRAVALGASVVNVSEVVCVPSAQVDSAGAALREAVDGAERAGVLVVAAAGNVDGNGTCTGDPDLRPLPASYDTVLAVGAVDGDDVPGDFSVPGPWVDLAAPGTDLPRPSGPDGAVVRGTSYSAPLVAGTAALLRERFPMLTPRQVGDRLRATARPTAGDGRTGHGVLDPGAALTAEPLLLTPDDPAGPGGRAGVPGAGRAPLPLASAPPADLPVVAGVGAVAAVGGALVAALAGLRRRP
;
A
#
# COMPACT_ATOMS: atom_id res chain seq x y z
N MET A 1 63.55 4.95 -47.82
CA MET A 1 62.42 4.77 -48.75
C MET A 1 61.20 4.43 -47.92
N THR A 2 60.44 5.46 -47.56
CA THR A 2 59.29 5.42 -46.65
C THR A 2 58.04 5.67 -47.48
N GLY A 3 57.20 4.65 -47.65
CA GLY A 3 55.89 4.75 -48.31
C GLY A 3 54.80 5.09 -47.27
N PRO A 4 53.82 5.96 -47.57
CA PRO A 4 52.83 6.38 -46.60
C PRO A 4 51.67 5.37 -46.51
N ALA A 5 51.27 5.08 -45.27
CA ALA A 5 50.12 4.26 -44.91
C ALA A 5 48.80 5.01 -45.18
N ARG A 6 47.84 4.31 -45.77
CA ARG A 6 46.47 4.78 -46.02
C ARG A 6 45.69 4.85 -44.71
N GLN A 7 45.09 6.01 -44.44
CA GLN A 7 44.10 6.22 -43.37
C GLN A 7 42.72 5.76 -43.85
N SER A 8 42.02 4.95 -43.05
CA SER A 8 40.62 4.58 -43.28
C SER A 8 39.69 5.67 -42.73
N ALA A 9 38.89 6.26 -43.59
CA ALA A 9 37.85 7.23 -43.22
C ALA A 9 36.68 6.52 -42.52
N GLY A 10 36.26 7.04 -41.36
CA GLY A 10 35.03 6.66 -40.66
C GLY A 10 33.77 7.20 -41.35
N PRO A 11 32.58 6.69 -40.98
CA PRO A 11 31.32 7.02 -41.64
C PRO A 11 30.84 8.45 -41.32
N PRO A 12 30.05 9.07 -42.22
CA PRO A 12 29.64 10.47 -42.11
C PRO A 12 28.54 10.68 -41.05
N THR A 13 28.68 11.77 -40.30
CA THR A 13 27.67 12.34 -39.39
C THR A 13 26.46 12.89 -40.17
N PRO A 14 25.22 12.70 -39.68
CA PRO A 14 24.02 13.23 -40.32
C PRO A 14 23.88 14.76 -40.12
N PRO A 15 23.21 15.48 -41.04
CA PRO A 15 23.12 16.94 -40.99
C PRO A 15 22.17 17.46 -39.91
N THR A 16 22.62 18.50 -39.22
CA THR A 16 21.89 19.28 -38.21
C THR A 16 20.74 20.07 -38.85
N ALA A 17 19.52 19.88 -38.34
CA ALA A 17 18.34 20.65 -38.77
C ALA A 17 18.39 22.12 -38.28
N PRO A 18 17.95 23.09 -39.08
CA PRO A 18 17.93 24.51 -38.68
C PRO A 18 16.83 24.80 -37.63
N PRO A 19 17.01 25.83 -36.79
CA PRO A 19 16.09 26.15 -35.70
C PRO A 19 14.74 26.63 -36.23
N ARG A 20 13.66 26.03 -35.71
CA ARG A 20 12.28 26.49 -35.92
C ARG A 20 12.06 27.83 -35.23
N THR A 21 11.71 28.84 -36.00
CA THR A 21 11.22 30.13 -35.53
C THR A 21 9.84 29.97 -34.90
N VAL A 22 9.77 30.11 -33.58
CA VAL A 22 8.50 30.18 -32.83
C VAL A 22 7.94 31.60 -33.01
N ARG A 23 6.83 31.75 -33.74
CA ARG A 23 6.02 32.97 -33.72
C ARG A 23 5.32 33.09 -32.36
N PRO A 24 5.29 34.26 -31.71
CA PRO A 24 4.55 34.45 -30.48
C PRO A 24 3.04 34.38 -30.77
N ARG A 25 2.35 33.46 -30.10
CA ARG A 25 0.88 33.43 -30.06
C ARG A 25 0.41 34.60 -29.20
N THR A 26 -0.29 35.53 -29.81
CA THR A 26 -1.06 36.59 -29.16
C THR A 26 -2.19 35.97 -28.34
N ALA A 27 -2.25 36.32 -27.05
CA ALA A 27 -3.34 35.96 -26.16
C ALA A 27 -4.61 36.76 -26.50
N PRO A 28 -5.82 36.15 -26.48
CA PRO A 28 -7.06 36.91 -26.61
C PRO A 28 -7.34 37.71 -25.31
N PRO A 29 -8.04 38.86 -25.42
CA PRO A 29 -8.27 39.76 -24.29
C PRO A 29 -9.20 39.15 -23.24
N ARG A 30 -8.84 39.35 -21.97
CA ARG A 30 -9.65 39.01 -20.78
C ARG A 30 -10.99 39.76 -20.84
N GLN A 31 -12.09 39.03 -20.98
CA GLN A 31 -13.42 39.57 -20.72
C GLN A 31 -13.62 39.64 -19.21
N ALA A 32 -13.85 40.85 -18.72
CA ALA A 32 -14.26 41.11 -17.34
C ALA A 32 -15.70 40.61 -17.15
N VAL A 33 -15.89 39.62 -16.29
CA VAL A 33 -17.21 39.22 -15.78
C VAL A 33 -17.48 40.04 -14.52
N PRO A 34 -18.60 40.78 -14.42
CA PRO A 34 -18.89 41.56 -13.22
C PRO A 34 -19.28 40.61 -12.08
N LEU A 35 -18.64 40.77 -10.92
CA LEU A 35 -19.07 40.15 -9.67
C LEU A 35 -20.48 40.66 -9.32
N LEU A 36 -21.48 39.78 -9.35
CA LEU A 36 -22.70 39.99 -8.59
C LEU A 36 -22.42 39.63 -7.13
N ALA A 37 -22.39 40.65 -6.28
CA ALA A 37 -22.42 40.49 -4.83
C ALA A 37 -23.79 39.92 -4.42
N ALA A 38 -23.82 38.65 -4.01
CA ALA A 38 -24.98 38.05 -3.36
C ALA A 38 -24.90 38.33 -1.86
N THR A 39 -25.71 39.27 -1.40
CA THR A 39 -25.92 39.58 0.02
C THR A 39 -26.64 38.39 0.68
N LEU A 40 -25.90 37.56 1.42
CA LEU A 40 -26.47 36.49 2.24
C LEU A 40 -27.05 37.10 3.52
N LEU A 41 -28.38 37.12 3.61
CA LEU A 41 -29.12 37.36 4.84
C LEU A 41 -28.84 36.19 5.80
N ALA A 42 -28.20 36.48 6.93
CA ALA A 42 -28.02 35.53 8.03
C ALA A 42 -29.37 35.28 8.74
N LEU A 43 -29.83 34.04 8.73
CA LEU A 43 -30.91 33.55 9.59
C LEU A 43 -30.29 32.69 10.71
N PRO A 44 -30.71 32.85 11.98
CA PRO A 44 -30.13 32.10 13.09
C PRO A 44 -30.68 30.66 13.13
N LEU A 45 -29.77 29.69 13.23
CA LEU A 45 -30.10 28.29 13.53
C LEU A 45 -30.39 28.12 15.02
N PRO A 46 -31.37 27.26 15.40
CA PRO A 46 -31.65 26.97 16.80
C PRO A 46 -30.61 26.01 17.40
N THR A 47 -30.14 26.35 18.60
CA THR A 47 -29.25 25.56 19.46
C THR A 47 -29.95 24.30 19.98
N PRO A 48 -29.30 23.11 20.01
CA PRO A 48 -29.81 21.97 20.75
C PRO A 48 -29.55 22.12 22.26
N PRO A 49 -30.43 21.61 23.14
CA PRO A 49 -30.24 21.71 24.60
C PRO A 49 -29.16 20.75 25.11
N ALA A 50 -28.44 21.25 26.11
CA ALA A 50 -27.34 20.61 26.80
C ALA A 50 -27.76 19.36 27.60
N VAL A 51 -26.92 18.32 27.51
CA VAL A 51 -26.96 17.15 28.39
C VAL A 51 -26.23 17.51 29.69
N ALA A 52 -26.92 17.42 30.82
CA ALA A 52 -26.33 17.54 32.15
C ALA A 52 -25.84 16.16 32.66
N PRO A 53 -24.72 16.09 33.38
CA PRO A 53 -24.15 14.84 33.87
C PRO A 53 -24.67 14.50 35.27
N SER A 54 -24.89 13.22 35.51
CA SER A 54 -24.96 12.62 36.84
C SER A 54 -24.80 11.11 36.71
N VAL A 55 -24.30 10.33 37.65
CA VAL A 55 -23.55 10.49 38.90
C VAL A 55 -22.98 9.08 39.11
N THR A 56 -21.70 8.92 39.45
CA THR A 56 -21.18 7.64 39.94
C THR A 56 -21.78 7.34 41.32
N PRO A 57 -21.96 6.06 41.68
CA PRO A 57 -21.61 5.69 43.04
C PRO A 57 -20.61 4.54 43.11
N ALA A 58 -19.71 4.79 44.04
CA ALA A 58 -18.72 3.94 44.66
C ALA A 58 -19.16 2.50 44.96
N ALA A 59 -18.14 1.64 44.92
CA ALA A 59 -18.11 0.34 45.55
C ALA A 59 -18.49 0.39 47.04
N SER A 60 -19.18 -0.65 47.49
CA SER A 60 -19.20 -1.05 48.90
C SER A 60 -19.10 -2.56 48.96
N CYS A 61 -18.00 -3.03 49.55
CA CYS A 61 -17.83 -4.40 50.00
C CYS A 61 -18.81 -4.67 51.15
N ALA A 62 -19.57 -5.74 51.05
CA ALA A 62 -20.10 -6.43 52.22
C ALA A 62 -20.18 -7.93 51.91
N VAL A 63 -19.41 -8.66 52.71
CA VAL A 63 -19.46 -10.11 52.99
C VAL A 63 -20.92 -10.58 53.10
N HIS A 64 -21.23 -11.78 52.62
CA HIS A 64 -22.06 -12.83 53.27
C HIS A 64 -22.17 -14.05 52.32
N THR A 65 -21.55 -15.16 52.70
CA THR A 65 -21.92 -16.52 52.27
C THR A 65 -23.20 -16.92 53.01
N PRO A 66 -24.10 -17.75 52.45
CA PRO A 66 -23.91 -19.19 52.62
C PRO A 66 -24.48 -20.13 51.53
N CYS A 67 -24.03 -21.38 51.66
CA CYS A 67 -24.69 -22.67 51.35
C CYS A 67 -25.10 -23.01 49.92
N GLY A 68 -24.38 -24.00 49.39
CA GLY A 68 -24.70 -24.69 48.14
C GLY A 68 -25.82 -25.71 48.27
N VAL A 69 -26.32 -26.08 47.09
CA VAL A 69 -27.03 -27.33 46.82
C VAL A 69 -26.46 -27.85 45.51
N ALA A 70 -25.91 -29.05 45.57
CA ALA A 70 -25.39 -29.78 44.42
C ALA A 70 -26.55 -30.45 43.67
N THR A 71 -26.60 -30.26 42.35
CA THR A 71 -27.42 -31.04 41.43
C THR A 71 -26.52 -31.66 40.35
N PRO A 72 -26.67 -32.95 40.00
CA PRO A 72 -25.81 -33.62 39.03
C PRO A 72 -26.13 -33.17 37.59
N PRO A 73 -25.17 -33.24 36.64
CA PRO A 73 -25.40 -32.82 35.27
C PRO A 73 -26.12 -33.91 34.46
N ALA A 74 -27.12 -33.50 33.67
CA ALA A 74 -27.69 -34.31 32.59
C ALA A 74 -26.84 -34.13 31.29
N PRO A 75 -26.77 -35.15 30.41
CA PRO A 75 -25.88 -35.11 29.25
C PRO A 75 -26.52 -34.40 28.05
N GLY A 76 -25.78 -33.40 27.54
CA GLY A 76 -25.57 -33.06 26.13
C GLY A 76 -26.75 -32.68 25.23
N VAL A 77 -26.70 -31.46 24.68
CA VAL A 77 -26.77 -31.23 23.22
C VAL A 77 -25.97 -29.96 22.90
N GLY A 78 -25.00 -30.07 22.00
CA GLY A 78 -24.11 -28.98 21.60
C GLY A 78 -24.78 -27.97 20.67
N ALA A 79 -24.67 -26.70 21.04
CA ALA A 79 -24.69 -25.57 20.13
C ALA A 79 -23.51 -24.69 20.55
N GLY A 80 -22.36 -24.92 19.93
CA GLY A 80 -21.17 -24.11 20.15
C GLY A 80 -21.25 -22.85 19.30
N ASP A 81 -21.63 -21.74 19.92
CA ASP A 81 -21.37 -20.39 19.43
C ASP A 81 -19.85 -20.15 19.46
N GLY A 82 -19.17 -20.63 18.42
CA GLY A 82 -17.74 -20.48 18.24
C GLY A 82 -17.39 -19.10 17.70
N VAL A 83 -17.53 -18.06 18.52
CA VAL A 83 -16.71 -16.85 18.34
C VAL A 83 -15.28 -17.28 18.67
N TRP A 84 -14.44 -17.41 17.65
CA TRP A 84 -13.01 -17.66 17.81
C TRP A 84 -12.33 -16.42 18.43
N THR A 85 -12.50 -16.20 19.73
CA THR A 85 -11.55 -15.41 20.49
C THR A 85 -10.34 -16.30 20.75
N ARG A 86 -9.42 -16.38 19.76
CA ARG A 86 -8.06 -16.83 20.05
C ARG A 86 -7.47 -15.81 21.02
N SER A 87 -7.50 -16.14 22.30
CA SER A 87 -6.63 -15.52 23.30
C SER A 87 -5.21 -15.93 22.92
N VAL A 88 -4.58 -15.11 22.08
CA VAL A 88 -3.13 -15.01 22.09
C VAL A 88 -2.83 -14.46 23.47
N ALA A 89 -2.15 -15.23 24.32
CA ALA A 89 -1.62 -14.67 25.55
C ALA A 89 -0.85 -13.42 25.15
N ALA A 90 -1.31 -12.25 25.59
CA ALA A 90 -0.65 -10.99 25.29
C ALA A 90 0.78 -11.14 25.81
N ALA A 91 1.73 -11.33 24.91
CA ALA A 91 3.13 -11.14 25.24
C ALA A 91 3.22 -9.75 25.88
N ALA A 92 3.97 -9.63 26.98
CA ALA A 92 4.21 -8.32 27.55
C ALA A 92 4.66 -7.39 26.42
N GLU A 93 3.96 -6.24 26.26
CA GLU A 93 4.34 -5.20 25.31
C GLU A 93 5.86 -5.04 25.37
N PRO A 94 6.59 -5.19 24.23
CA PRO A 94 8.02 -4.96 24.25
C PRO A 94 8.24 -3.57 24.83
N GLY A 95 9.27 -3.40 25.67
CA GLY A 95 9.66 -2.07 26.13
C GLY A 95 9.83 -1.11 24.95
N PRO A 96 9.66 0.20 25.14
CA PRO A 96 9.78 1.15 24.04
C PRO A 96 11.16 0.99 23.37
N PRO A 97 11.22 0.87 22.03
CA PRO A 97 12.50 0.77 21.34
C PRO A 97 13.36 1.99 21.67
N GLY A 98 14.65 1.73 21.87
CA GLY A 98 15.64 2.74 22.25
C GLY A 98 16.67 2.95 21.14
N PRO A 99 17.46 4.02 21.22
CA PRO A 99 18.47 4.33 20.22
C PRO A 99 19.52 3.23 20.11
N ALA A 100 19.93 2.91 18.88
CA ALA A 100 21.07 2.03 18.63
C ALA A 100 22.37 2.68 19.14
N ASP A 101 23.22 1.89 19.80
CA ASP A 101 24.52 2.36 20.31
C ASP A 101 25.36 2.97 19.18
N GLY A 102 25.92 4.16 19.42
CA GLY A 102 26.78 4.83 18.45
C GLY A 102 26.07 5.49 17.26
N LEU A 103 24.72 5.57 17.28
CA LEU A 103 23.97 6.30 16.26
C LEU A 103 24.28 7.80 16.30
N ARG A 104 24.56 8.37 15.12
CA ARG A 104 24.78 9.81 14.95
C ARG A 104 23.99 10.32 13.75
N GLN A 105 23.39 11.50 13.91
CA GLN A 105 22.84 12.22 12.77
C GLN A 105 23.99 12.77 11.90
N THR A 106 24.08 12.31 10.65
CA THR A 106 25.13 12.70 9.71
C THR A 106 24.66 13.76 8.71
N ARG A 107 23.34 13.91 8.52
CA ARG A 107 22.73 14.87 7.60
C ARG A 107 21.53 15.55 8.22
N ALA A 108 21.24 16.77 7.77
CA ALA A 108 20.03 17.49 8.19
C ALA A 108 18.75 16.73 7.76
N CYS A 109 17.71 16.82 8.59
CA CYS A 109 16.41 16.26 8.27
C CYS A 109 15.82 16.91 7.02
N THR A 110 15.14 16.09 6.21
CA THR A 110 14.32 16.50 5.09
C THR A 110 12.93 15.94 5.34
N PRO A 111 12.09 16.60 6.15
CA PRO A 111 10.74 16.11 6.43
C PRO A 111 9.91 16.05 5.14
N PRO A 112 8.81 15.26 5.13
CA PRO A 112 7.86 15.30 4.03
C PRO A 112 7.30 16.72 3.86
N GLY A 113 6.89 17.05 2.64
CA GLY A 113 6.19 18.30 2.36
C GLY A 113 4.74 18.26 2.83
N ASP A 114 4.04 19.39 2.66
CA ASP A 114 2.63 19.51 3.03
C ASP A 114 1.77 18.59 2.13
N ASP A 115 1.06 17.64 2.74
CA ASP A 115 0.10 16.75 2.06
C ASP A 115 -1.35 17.29 2.14
N GLY A 116 -1.50 18.60 2.31
CA GLY A 116 -2.80 19.26 2.47
C GLY A 116 -3.72 19.11 1.25
N PRO A 117 -4.96 19.61 1.35
CA PRO A 117 -5.93 19.57 0.25
C PRO A 117 -5.35 20.17 -1.05
N GLY A 118 -5.42 19.41 -2.14
CA GLY A 118 -4.82 19.68 -3.45
C GLY A 118 -3.47 18.99 -3.70
N ALA A 119 -2.81 18.43 -2.68
CA ALA A 119 -1.48 17.84 -2.81
C ALA A 119 -1.48 16.40 -3.34
N ALA A 120 -2.63 15.73 -3.39
CA ALA A 120 -2.71 14.35 -3.84
C ALA A 120 -2.48 14.24 -5.36
N ARG A 121 -1.56 13.37 -5.77
CA ARG A 121 -1.10 13.26 -7.16
C ARG A 121 -1.33 11.87 -7.74
N GLY A 122 -1.70 11.83 -9.02
CA GLY A 122 -1.85 10.61 -9.79
C GLY A 122 -2.90 9.64 -9.23
N ALA A 123 -3.15 8.56 -9.96
CA ALA A 123 -3.91 7.44 -9.46
C ALA A 123 -3.11 6.17 -9.77
N VAL A 124 -2.65 5.47 -8.74
CA VAL A 124 -2.38 4.03 -8.90
C VAL A 124 -3.73 3.39 -9.15
N PRO A 125 -3.91 2.51 -10.16
CA PRO A 125 -5.17 1.83 -10.41
C PRO A 125 -5.73 1.24 -9.12
N GLN A 126 -6.91 1.72 -8.72
CA GLN A 126 -7.60 1.28 -7.51
C GLN A 126 -8.72 0.32 -7.88
N PRO A 127 -8.95 -0.74 -7.09
CA PRO A 127 -10.15 -1.52 -7.22
C PRO A 127 -11.37 -0.66 -6.80
N PRO A 128 -12.58 -1.01 -7.26
CA PRO A 128 -13.78 -0.29 -6.86
C PRO A 128 -13.94 -0.25 -5.32
N PRO A 129 -14.15 0.92 -4.70
CA PRO A 129 -14.12 1.06 -3.23
C PRO A 129 -15.29 0.36 -2.52
N HIS A 130 -16.34 -0.02 -3.25
CA HIS A 130 -17.44 -0.82 -2.71
C HIS A 130 -17.05 -2.29 -2.45
N LEU A 131 -15.90 -2.74 -2.96
CA LEU A 131 -15.42 -4.12 -2.75
C LEU A 131 -14.66 -4.28 -1.42
N ALA A 132 -13.84 -3.28 -1.07
CA ALA A 132 -13.07 -3.15 0.15
C ALA A 132 -12.37 -1.78 0.15
N THR A 133 -12.02 -1.27 1.33
CA THR A 133 -11.19 -0.06 1.50
C THR A 133 -9.95 -0.29 2.37
N GLY A 134 -9.79 -1.47 2.97
CA GLY A 134 -8.83 -1.79 4.02
C GLY A 134 -9.38 -1.55 5.43
N ALA A 135 -10.69 -1.31 5.56
CA ALA A 135 -11.33 -1.03 6.84
C ALA A 135 -11.12 -2.20 7.82
N GLY A 136 -10.83 -1.87 9.07
CA GLY A 136 -10.55 -2.85 10.12
C GLY A 136 -9.16 -3.48 10.06
N GLN A 137 -8.34 -3.19 9.04
CA GLN A 137 -6.95 -3.65 8.97
C GLN A 137 -6.00 -2.63 9.60
N LEU A 138 -5.02 -3.13 10.35
CA LEU A 138 -3.87 -2.37 10.84
C LEU A 138 -2.64 -2.80 10.04
N VAL A 139 -2.07 -1.89 9.27
CA VAL A 139 -0.88 -2.15 8.46
C VAL A 139 0.31 -1.45 9.08
N ALA A 140 1.32 -2.23 9.47
CA ALA A 140 2.58 -1.69 9.96
C ALA A 140 3.46 -1.23 8.80
N VAL A 141 4.05 -0.05 8.95
CA VAL A 141 5.03 0.53 8.02
C VAL A 141 6.35 0.58 8.76
N VAL A 142 7.25 -0.36 8.45
CA VAL A 142 8.62 -0.42 8.98
C VAL A 142 9.51 0.33 8.00
N ASP A 143 9.87 1.57 8.36
CA ASP A 143 10.43 2.56 7.44
C ASP A 143 11.17 3.69 8.21
N THR A 144 11.27 4.89 7.64
CA THR A 144 11.92 6.08 8.22
C THR A 144 11.06 6.85 9.23
N GLY A 145 9.95 6.25 9.65
CA GLY A 145 8.88 6.91 10.39
C GLY A 145 7.83 7.53 9.47
N VAL A 146 6.71 7.95 10.04
CA VAL A 146 5.59 8.53 9.30
C VAL A 146 5.13 9.79 10.01
N ALA A 147 5.20 10.93 9.33
CA ALA A 147 4.73 12.18 9.90
C ALA A 147 3.19 12.19 10.04
N PRO A 148 2.62 12.91 11.03
CA PRO A 148 1.18 13.07 11.22
C PRO A 148 0.57 13.99 10.16
N LEU A 149 0.43 13.44 8.97
CA LEU A 149 -0.03 14.09 7.76
C LEU A 149 -1.58 14.12 7.68
N PRO A 150 -2.23 15.25 7.34
CA PRO A 150 -3.68 15.38 7.15
C PRO A 150 -4.39 14.20 6.49
N ARG A 151 -3.84 13.62 5.42
CA ARG A 151 -4.49 12.51 4.69
C ARG A 151 -4.40 11.17 5.42
N LEU A 152 -3.69 11.11 6.55
CA LEU A 152 -3.60 9.98 7.47
C LEU A 152 -4.30 10.25 8.82
N ALA A 153 -4.93 11.42 8.97
CA ALA A 153 -5.54 11.85 10.23
C ALA A 153 -6.56 10.81 10.76
N GLY A 154 -6.47 10.55 12.07
CA GLY A 154 -7.32 9.57 12.76
C GLY A 154 -7.02 8.10 12.44
N ARG A 155 -6.06 7.81 11.55
CA ARG A 155 -5.69 6.44 11.16
C ARG A 155 -4.21 6.12 11.35
N LEU A 156 -3.39 7.11 11.66
CA LEU A 156 -1.98 6.91 12.00
C LEU A 156 -1.79 6.72 13.51
N SER A 157 -0.99 5.72 13.88
CA SER A 157 -0.56 5.47 15.25
C SER A 157 0.95 5.16 15.29
N GLY A 158 1.60 5.54 16.37
CA GLY A 158 3.01 5.27 16.60
C GLY A 158 3.25 3.87 17.12
N GLY A 159 4.17 3.15 16.47
CA GLY A 159 4.62 1.81 16.84
C GLY A 159 6.02 1.79 17.44
N GLY A 160 6.72 2.92 17.51
CA GLY A 160 8.03 3.06 18.14
C GLY A 160 9.14 3.50 17.17
N ASP A 161 10.26 3.91 17.75
CA ASP A 161 11.45 4.38 17.04
C ASP A 161 12.73 3.68 17.52
N TYR A 162 13.39 2.98 16.61
CA TYR A 162 14.65 2.26 16.81
C TYR A 162 15.89 3.12 16.54
N LEU A 163 15.71 4.40 16.19
CA LEU A 163 16.80 5.33 15.91
C LEU A 163 17.13 6.19 17.13
N THR A 164 16.22 7.06 17.55
CA THR A 164 16.49 8.02 18.63
C THR A 164 15.63 7.79 19.87
N GLY A 165 14.80 6.75 19.86
CA GLY A 165 13.71 6.58 20.80
C GLY A 165 12.53 7.51 20.49
N GLY A 166 11.32 7.07 20.80
CA GLY A 166 10.08 7.79 20.49
C GLY A 166 8.97 6.87 19.99
N ASP A 167 7.93 7.48 19.42
CA ASP A 167 6.71 6.78 18.97
C ASP A 167 6.75 6.37 17.49
N GLY A 168 7.75 6.79 16.73
CA GLY A 168 7.85 6.53 15.29
C GLY A 168 7.06 7.50 14.40
N LEU A 169 6.47 8.56 14.97
CA LEU A 169 5.69 9.57 14.23
C LEU A 169 6.53 10.75 13.70
N THR A 170 7.85 10.62 13.77
CA THR A 170 8.79 11.60 13.21
C THR A 170 9.44 11.00 11.98
N ASP A 171 9.20 11.59 10.81
CA ASP A 171 9.89 11.23 9.56
C ASP A 171 10.91 12.32 9.19
N CYS A 172 12.19 11.99 9.27
CA CYS A 172 13.32 12.88 8.98
C CYS A 172 13.82 12.71 7.54
N ASP A 173 13.24 11.78 6.78
CA ASP A 173 13.66 11.41 5.43
C ASP A 173 12.55 11.69 4.39
N GLY A 174 11.29 11.66 4.82
CA GLY A 174 10.09 11.79 3.99
C GLY A 174 9.66 10.50 3.31
N HIS A 175 10.48 9.44 3.37
CA HIS A 175 10.27 8.19 2.66
C HIS A 175 9.09 7.40 3.25
N GLY A 176 9.09 7.15 4.56
CA GLY A 176 8.02 6.42 5.22
C GLY A 176 6.66 7.12 5.12
N SER A 177 6.65 8.45 5.09
CA SER A 177 5.44 9.22 4.85
C SER A 177 4.89 9.05 3.42
N ASP A 178 5.76 9.04 2.41
CA ASP A 178 5.35 8.73 1.02
C ASP A 178 4.80 7.30 0.90
N VAL A 179 5.48 6.33 1.52
CA VAL A 179 5.05 4.92 1.59
C VAL A 179 3.67 4.80 2.26
N ALA A 180 3.47 5.45 3.41
CA ALA A 180 2.20 5.43 4.12
C ALA A 180 1.05 6.09 3.33
N LEU A 181 1.33 7.15 2.57
CA LEU A 181 0.34 7.79 1.70
C LEU A 181 -0.03 6.91 0.49
N LEU A 182 0.94 6.24 -0.15
CA LEU A 182 0.65 5.25 -1.20
C LEU A 182 -0.16 4.07 -0.67
N LEU A 183 0.04 3.70 0.59
CA LEU A 183 -0.68 2.61 1.24
C LEU A 183 -2.10 3.01 1.64
N ALA A 184 -2.28 4.06 2.44
CA ALA A 184 -3.55 4.37 3.11
C ALA A 184 -3.93 5.86 3.15
N GLY A 185 -3.29 6.70 2.32
CA GLY A 185 -3.65 8.10 2.20
C GLY A 185 -5.12 8.27 1.79
N ALA A 186 -5.88 9.08 2.52
CA ALA A 186 -7.23 9.46 2.10
C ALA A 186 -7.19 10.14 0.73
N ALA A 187 -8.22 9.95 -0.08
CA ALA A 187 -8.40 10.75 -1.28
C ALA A 187 -8.42 12.24 -0.91
N ASP A 188 -7.92 13.07 -1.82
CA ASP A 188 -8.05 14.50 -1.66
C ASP A 188 -9.53 14.91 -1.58
N PRO A 189 -9.95 15.69 -0.57
CA PRO A 189 -11.35 16.07 -0.45
C PRO A 189 -11.82 17.05 -1.53
N VAL A 190 -10.90 17.73 -2.23
CA VAL A 190 -11.20 18.71 -3.28
C VAL A 190 -11.18 18.05 -4.66
N THR A 191 -10.13 17.30 -4.97
CA THR A 191 -9.93 16.70 -6.30
C THR A 191 -10.46 15.27 -6.40
N GLY A 192 -10.65 14.58 -5.27
CA GLY A 192 -10.97 13.15 -5.23
C GLY A 192 -9.80 12.23 -5.62
N LEU A 193 -8.60 12.79 -5.85
CA LEU A 193 -7.45 12.05 -6.38
C LEU A 193 -6.50 11.55 -5.30
N GLY A 194 -5.56 10.71 -5.73
CA GLY A 194 -4.38 10.28 -4.99
C GLY A 194 -4.63 9.41 -3.77
N ALA A 195 -5.82 8.83 -3.60
CA ALA A 195 -6.07 7.82 -2.57
C ALA A 195 -4.99 6.73 -2.61
N GLY A 196 -4.51 6.33 -1.43
CA GLY A 196 -3.67 5.15 -1.29
C GLY A 196 -4.45 3.87 -1.62
N MET A 197 -3.73 2.75 -1.73
CA MET A 197 -4.31 1.47 -2.13
C MET A 197 -5.42 0.97 -1.19
N ALA A 198 -5.26 1.17 0.11
CA ALA A 198 -6.18 0.80 1.17
C ALA A 198 -6.53 2.03 2.01
N PRO A 199 -7.32 2.98 1.45
CA PRO A 199 -7.56 4.27 2.07
C PRO A 199 -8.45 4.19 3.31
N GLY A 200 -8.94 3.02 3.72
CA GLY A 200 -9.65 2.75 4.97
C GLY A 200 -8.79 2.06 6.04
N ALA A 201 -7.56 1.64 5.71
CA ALA A 201 -6.66 0.98 6.63
C ALA A 201 -6.08 1.97 7.66
N ARG A 202 -5.73 1.43 8.84
CA ARG A 202 -4.93 2.13 9.84
C ARG A 202 -3.46 1.87 9.61
N ILE A 203 -2.61 2.86 9.86
CA ILE A 203 -1.16 2.76 9.78
C ILE A 203 -0.57 2.70 11.20
N LEU A 204 0.34 1.75 11.39
CA LEU A 204 1.24 1.69 12.54
C LEU A 204 2.65 2.03 12.07
N SER A 205 3.20 3.17 12.50
CA SER A 205 4.53 3.62 12.08
C SER A 205 5.62 3.06 12.98
N LEU A 206 6.57 2.30 12.41
CA LEU A 206 7.78 1.88 13.12
C LEU A 206 9.00 2.50 12.41
N ARG A 207 9.63 3.46 13.07
CA ARG A 207 10.85 4.08 12.53
C ARG A 207 12.04 3.17 12.80
N GLN A 208 12.55 2.53 11.76
CA GLN A 208 13.61 1.52 11.87
C GLN A 208 14.87 1.86 11.08
N SER A 209 14.77 2.62 9.99
CA SER A 209 15.92 3.04 9.19
C SER A 209 15.93 4.54 8.91
N SER A 210 17.07 5.10 8.52
CA SER A 210 17.16 6.48 8.04
C SER A 210 18.47 6.71 7.29
N GLY A 211 18.39 7.43 6.18
CA GLY A 211 19.56 7.90 5.44
C GLY A 211 20.19 9.18 6.04
N ARG A 212 19.61 9.73 7.12
CA ARG A 212 20.12 10.91 7.86
C ARG A 212 20.90 10.54 9.10
N PHE A 213 20.81 9.28 9.52
CA PHE A 213 21.52 8.74 10.67
C PHE A 213 22.45 7.62 10.21
N ALA A 214 23.60 7.50 10.87
CA ALA A 214 24.55 6.44 10.61
C ALA A 214 25.08 5.86 11.93
N VAL A 215 25.41 4.58 11.89
CA VAL A 215 26.17 3.89 12.93
C VAL A 215 27.59 3.72 12.41
N ARG A 216 28.58 3.98 13.27
CA ARG A 216 29.98 3.73 12.94
C ARG A 216 30.34 2.29 13.30
N GLY A 217 30.69 1.49 12.30
CA GLY A 217 31.14 0.12 12.47
C GLY A 217 32.49 0.05 13.19
N THR A 218 32.79 -1.14 13.74
CA THR A 218 34.09 -1.44 14.38
C THR A 218 35.26 -1.40 13.39
N ASP A 219 34.97 -1.55 12.09
CA ASP A 219 35.89 -1.40 10.96
C ASP A 219 36.14 0.09 10.59
N GLY A 220 35.53 1.02 11.32
CA GLY A 220 35.65 2.46 11.10
C GLY A 220 34.74 3.01 9.99
N THR A 221 34.01 2.16 9.28
CA THR A 221 33.08 2.55 8.21
C THR A 221 31.77 3.08 8.79
N GLU A 222 31.19 4.11 8.17
CA GLU A 222 29.85 4.58 8.51
C GLU A 222 28.82 3.84 7.66
N ARG A 223 27.78 3.30 8.31
CA ARG A 223 26.66 2.62 7.66
C ARG A 223 25.35 3.35 8.00
N PRO A 224 24.42 3.51 7.06
CA PRO A 224 23.09 4.06 7.36
C PRO A 224 22.43 3.28 8.49
N ALA A 225 21.55 3.95 9.22
CA ALA A 225 20.76 3.30 10.26
C ALA A 225 19.72 2.36 9.62
N GLY A 226 19.59 1.14 10.16
CA GLY A 226 18.69 0.13 9.59
C GLY A 226 19.24 -1.30 9.72
N GLU A 227 19.76 -1.69 10.89
CA GLU A 227 20.36 -3.02 11.06
C GLU A 227 19.33 -4.15 10.98
N ILE A 228 19.75 -5.33 10.51
CA ILE A 228 18.93 -6.55 10.45
C ILE A 228 18.27 -6.86 11.80
N ARG A 229 18.98 -6.64 12.91
CA ARG A 229 18.45 -6.89 14.26
C ARG A 229 17.32 -5.94 14.64
N THR A 230 17.43 -4.65 14.32
CA THR A 230 16.34 -3.70 14.61
C THR A 230 15.16 -3.92 13.67
N LEU A 231 15.41 -4.39 12.45
CA LEU A 231 14.34 -4.83 11.54
C LEU A 231 13.56 -6.03 12.11
N ALA A 232 14.26 -7.06 12.60
CA ALA A 232 13.63 -8.20 13.25
C ALA A 232 12.75 -7.76 14.43
N ALA A 233 13.30 -6.93 15.32
CA ALA A 233 12.57 -6.41 16.47
C ALA A 233 11.37 -5.53 16.08
N ALA A 234 11.44 -4.78 14.97
CA ALA A 234 10.33 -3.99 14.46
C ALA A 234 9.20 -4.88 13.91
N ILE A 235 9.52 -5.98 13.24
CA ILE A 235 8.53 -6.96 12.77
C ILE A 235 7.84 -7.62 13.98
N ASP A 236 8.59 -8.10 14.97
CA ASP A 236 8.02 -8.67 16.20
C ASP A 236 7.10 -7.68 16.92
N ARG A 237 7.51 -6.41 17.00
CA ARG A 237 6.71 -5.35 17.62
C ARG A 237 5.45 -5.04 16.83
N ALA A 238 5.52 -5.02 15.50
CA ALA A 238 4.33 -4.85 14.65
C ALA A 238 3.30 -5.97 14.88
N VAL A 239 3.77 -7.21 14.98
CA VAL A 239 2.92 -8.38 15.30
C VAL A 239 2.31 -8.24 16.69
N ALA A 240 3.12 -7.88 17.71
CA ALA A 240 2.64 -7.69 19.08
C ALA A 240 1.58 -6.58 19.19
N LEU A 241 1.70 -5.52 18.39
CA LEU A 241 0.75 -4.40 18.32
C LEU A 241 -0.47 -4.70 17.43
N GLY A 242 -0.62 -5.93 16.93
CA GLY A 242 -1.82 -6.39 16.23
C GLY A 242 -1.88 -6.01 14.75
N ALA A 243 -0.74 -5.76 14.11
CA ALA A 243 -0.71 -5.56 12.66
C ALA A 243 -1.20 -6.82 11.93
N SER A 244 -2.02 -6.64 10.91
CA SER A 244 -2.52 -7.71 10.02
C SER A 244 -1.62 -7.89 8.79
N VAL A 245 -0.89 -6.84 8.42
CA VAL A 245 0.10 -6.81 7.33
C VAL A 245 1.28 -5.95 7.80
N VAL A 246 2.50 -6.34 7.47
CA VAL A 246 3.73 -5.55 7.70
C VAL A 246 4.33 -5.22 6.34
N ASN A 247 4.41 -3.93 6.02
CA ASN A 247 5.17 -3.42 4.89
C ASN A 247 6.61 -3.11 5.34
N VAL A 248 7.59 -3.72 4.67
CA VAL A 248 9.01 -3.50 4.89
C VAL A 248 9.64 -2.89 3.65
N SER A 249 10.06 -1.62 3.76
CA SER A 249 10.74 -0.91 2.68
C SER A 249 12.25 -1.10 2.70
N GLU A 250 12.81 -1.42 3.87
CA GLU A 250 14.23 -1.62 4.08
C GLU A 250 14.71 -2.92 3.44
N VAL A 251 15.85 -2.86 2.75
CA VAL A 251 16.46 -4.02 2.12
C VAL A 251 17.96 -3.99 2.35
N VAL A 252 18.48 -5.11 2.85
CA VAL A 252 19.91 -5.35 2.90
C VAL A 252 20.25 -6.59 2.09
N CYS A 253 21.15 -6.42 1.12
CA CYS A 253 21.66 -7.52 0.34
C CYS A 253 22.90 -8.13 1.02
N VAL A 254 22.85 -9.42 1.31
CA VAL A 254 23.97 -10.17 1.90
C VAL A 254 24.43 -11.27 0.94
N PRO A 255 25.71 -11.70 0.99
CA PRO A 255 26.13 -12.89 0.25
C PRO A 255 25.25 -14.08 0.60
N SER A 256 24.88 -14.90 -0.39
CA SER A 256 23.99 -16.04 -0.23
C SER A 256 24.43 -16.99 0.89
N ALA A 257 25.75 -17.20 1.01
CA ALA A 257 26.35 -18.04 2.05
C ALA A 257 26.20 -17.48 3.48
N GLN A 258 25.82 -16.21 3.63
CA GLN A 258 25.68 -15.52 4.91
C GLN A 258 24.23 -15.29 5.33
N VAL A 259 23.23 -15.64 4.48
CA VAL A 259 21.81 -15.42 4.76
C VAL A 259 21.41 -15.95 6.13
N ASP A 260 21.78 -17.18 6.46
CA ASP A 260 21.42 -17.79 7.74
C ASP A 260 22.15 -17.10 8.91
N SER A 261 23.46 -16.90 8.79
CA SER A 261 24.26 -16.31 9.87
C SER A 261 23.94 -14.84 10.15
N ALA A 262 23.61 -14.06 9.11
CA ALA A 262 23.28 -12.65 9.22
C ALA A 262 21.80 -12.44 9.54
N GLY A 263 20.94 -13.33 9.07
CA GLY A 263 19.50 -13.17 9.03
C GLY A 263 18.70 -14.02 10.02
N ALA A 264 19.31 -14.91 10.81
CA ALA A 264 18.60 -15.84 11.70
C ALA A 264 17.52 -15.19 12.57
N ALA A 265 17.83 -14.08 13.25
CA ALA A 265 16.86 -13.35 14.07
C ALA A 265 15.72 -12.75 13.23
N LEU A 266 16.05 -12.22 12.04
CA LEU A 266 15.05 -11.68 11.12
C LEU A 266 14.16 -12.78 10.54
N ARG A 267 14.71 -13.97 10.26
CA ARG A 267 13.95 -15.14 9.82
C ARG A 267 12.97 -15.60 10.89
N GLU A 268 13.41 -15.72 12.14
CA GLU A 268 12.51 -16.08 13.25
C GLU A 268 11.38 -15.05 13.43
N ALA A 269 11.66 -13.75 13.30
CA ALA A 269 10.64 -12.70 13.39
C ALA A 269 9.59 -12.81 12.25
N VAL A 270 10.05 -13.06 11.03
CA VAL A 270 9.18 -13.26 9.87
C VAL A 270 8.34 -14.54 10.01
N ASP A 271 8.95 -15.66 10.40
CA ASP A 271 8.25 -16.93 10.62
C ASP A 271 7.29 -16.82 11.83
N GLY A 272 7.63 -16.01 12.83
CA GLY A 272 6.75 -15.59 13.91
C GLY A 272 5.54 -14.81 13.42
N ALA A 273 5.74 -13.84 12.53
CA ALA A 273 4.65 -13.08 11.91
C ALA A 273 3.69 -14.00 11.12
N GLU A 274 4.22 -14.92 10.31
CA GLU A 274 3.39 -15.88 9.58
C GLU A 274 2.56 -16.76 10.53
N ARG A 275 3.18 -17.32 11.58
CA ARG A 275 2.48 -18.11 12.61
C ARG A 275 1.40 -17.32 13.34
N ALA A 276 1.62 -16.02 13.53
CA ALA A 276 0.64 -15.10 14.11
C ALA A 276 -0.48 -14.70 13.12
N GLY A 277 -0.42 -15.16 11.87
CA GLY A 277 -1.41 -14.83 10.85
C GLY A 277 -1.22 -13.43 10.25
N VAL A 278 0.01 -12.90 10.29
CA VAL A 278 0.41 -11.60 9.76
C VAL A 278 1.20 -11.80 8.47
N LEU A 279 0.83 -11.09 7.40
CA LEU A 279 1.57 -11.15 6.13
C LEU A 279 2.69 -10.10 6.13
N VAL A 280 3.92 -10.52 5.83
CA VAL A 280 5.05 -9.61 5.59
C VAL A 280 5.18 -9.38 4.09
N VAL A 281 5.18 -8.12 3.67
CA VAL A 281 5.38 -7.68 2.29
C VAL A 281 6.64 -6.83 2.27
N ALA A 282 7.61 -7.17 1.42
CA ALA A 282 8.90 -6.50 1.40
C ALA A 282 9.31 -6.06 -0.01
N ALA A 283 10.01 -4.93 -0.07
CA ALA A 283 10.67 -4.48 -1.30
C ALA A 283 11.74 -5.50 -1.76
N ALA A 284 11.81 -5.79 -3.05
CA ALA A 284 12.82 -6.72 -3.60
C ALA A 284 14.25 -6.16 -3.55
N GLY A 285 14.40 -4.84 -3.41
CA GLY A 285 15.68 -4.15 -3.39
C GLY A 285 15.93 -3.35 -4.67
N ASN A 286 16.82 -2.38 -4.55
CA ASN A 286 17.24 -1.51 -5.65
C ASN A 286 18.74 -1.69 -5.89
N VAL A 287 19.13 -1.90 -7.13
CA VAL A 287 20.53 -1.89 -7.54
C VAL A 287 21.05 -0.46 -7.43
N ASP A 288 21.98 -0.27 -6.51
CA ASP A 288 22.63 1.02 -6.27
C ASP A 288 24.15 0.87 -6.17
N GLY A 289 24.89 1.86 -6.68
CA GLY A 289 26.36 1.81 -6.68
C GLY A 289 26.98 1.99 -5.28
N ASN A 290 26.17 2.43 -4.30
CA ASN A 290 26.63 2.82 -2.97
C ASN A 290 25.94 2.05 -1.83
N GLY A 291 24.97 1.18 -2.15
CA GLY A 291 24.30 0.34 -1.15
C GLY A 291 24.79 -1.09 -1.23
N THR A 292 24.08 -1.97 -0.52
CA THR A 292 24.47 -3.38 -0.40
C THR A 292 24.02 -4.21 -1.59
N CYS A 293 23.02 -3.74 -2.34
CA CYS A 293 22.43 -4.44 -3.46
C CYS A 293 23.11 -4.00 -4.76
N THR A 294 24.17 -4.70 -5.15
CA THR A 294 24.96 -4.34 -6.35
C THR A 294 24.41 -4.94 -7.64
N GLY A 295 23.36 -5.76 -7.57
CA GLY A 295 22.85 -6.56 -8.68
C GLY A 295 23.64 -7.86 -8.94
N ASP A 296 24.62 -8.16 -8.08
CA ASP A 296 25.34 -9.44 -8.10
C ASP A 296 24.37 -10.60 -7.79
N PRO A 297 24.29 -11.64 -8.65
CA PRO A 297 23.39 -12.78 -8.47
C PRO A 297 23.70 -13.64 -7.23
N ASP A 298 24.89 -13.50 -6.63
CA ASP A 298 25.25 -14.18 -5.37
C ASP A 298 24.75 -13.43 -4.14
N LEU A 299 24.17 -12.23 -4.28
CA LEU A 299 23.54 -11.50 -3.20
C LEU A 299 22.07 -11.90 -3.01
N ARG A 300 21.60 -11.79 -1.78
CA ARG A 300 20.22 -12.09 -1.37
C ARG A 300 19.64 -10.90 -0.60
N PRO A 301 18.56 -10.28 -1.08
CA PRO A 301 17.90 -9.20 -0.37
C PRO A 301 17.14 -9.76 0.84
N LEU A 302 17.40 -9.23 2.03
CA LEU A 302 16.67 -9.56 3.25
C LEU A 302 15.74 -8.40 3.63
N PRO A 303 14.48 -8.67 4.04
CA PRO A 303 13.88 -9.99 4.25
C PRO A 303 13.25 -10.60 2.98
N ALA A 304 13.27 -9.91 1.84
CA ALA A 304 12.54 -10.30 0.63
C ALA A 304 12.85 -11.70 0.08
N SER A 305 14.04 -12.25 0.34
CA SER A 305 14.41 -13.61 -0.10
C SER A 305 13.95 -14.73 0.83
N TYR A 306 13.15 -14.45 1.86
CA TYR A 306 12.55 -15.48 2.70
C TYR A 306 11.22 -15.96 2.11
N ASP A 307 11.03 -17.28 2.05
CA ASP A 307 9.87 -17.94 1.43
C ASP A 307 8.50 -17.46 1.93
N THR A 308 8.42 -17.00 3.18
CA THR A 308 7.19 -16.56 3.87
C THR A 308 6.91 -15.06 3.68
N VAL A 309 7.84 -14.33 3.04
CA VAL A 309 7.70 -12.92 2.69
C VAL A 309 7.20 -12.79 1.26
N LEU A 310 6.25 -11.89 1.05
CA LEU A 310 5.81 -11.52 -0.30
C LEU A 310 6.74 -10.44 -0.86
N ALA A 311 7.66 -10.81 -1.75
CA ALA A 311 8.68 -9.93 -2.30
C ALA A 311 8.20 -9.17 -3.54
N VAL A 312 8.41 -7.85 -3.54
CA VAL A 312 7.81 -6.95 -4.52
C VAL A 312 8.85 -6.23 -5.37
N GLY A 313 8.86 -6.54 -6.67
CA GLY A 313 9.62 -5.82 -7.69
C GLY A 313 8.96 -4.52 -8.14
N ALA A 314 9.66 -3.73 -8.95
CA ALA A 314 9.17 -2.45 -9.45
C ALA A 314 9.00 -2.45 -10.98
N VAL A 315 7.88 -1.91 -11.44
CA VAL A 315 7.61 -1.59 -12.85
C VAL A 315 7.30 -0.10 -13.03
N ASP A 316 7.40 0.38 -14.27
CA ASP A 316 6.88 1.69 -14.67
C ASP A 316 5.38 1.64 -15.06
N GLY A 317 4.87 2.74 -15.61
CA GLY A 317 3.47 2.86 -16.02
C GLY A 317 3.08 2.01 -17.23
N ASP A 318 4.05 1.44 -17.94
CA ASP A 318 3.85 0.56 -19.10
C ASP A 318 4.09 -0.92 -18.73
N ASP A 319 4.09 -1.24 -17.43
CA ASP A 319 4.40 -2.56 -16.86
C ASP A 319 5.82 -3.06 -17.22
N VAL A 320 6.74 -2.16 -17.59
CA VAL A 320 8.14 -2.49 -17.89
C VAL A 320 8.94 -2.57 -16.57
N PRO A 321 9.70 -3.66 -16.34
CA PRO A 321 10.53 -3.79 -15.15
C PRO A 321 11.56 -2.66 -15.04
N GLY A 322 11.65 -2.04 -13.87
CA GLY A 322 12.71 -1.07 -13.58
C GLY A 322 14.07 -1.75 -13.61
N ASP A 323 15.03 -1.20 -14.36
CA ASP A 323 16.40 -1.71 -14.47
C ASP A 323 17.12 -1.85 -13.11
N PHE A 324 16.76 -0.96 -12.18
CA PHE A 324 17.21 -0.96 -10.79
C PHE A 324 16.57 -2.04 -9.92
N SER A 325 15.42 -2.62 -10.29
CA SER A 325 14.78 -3.62 -9.43
C SER A 325 15.67 -4.86 -9.38
N VAL A 326 16.01 -5.32 -8.16
CA VAL A 326 16.87 -6.50 -7.97
C VAL A 326 16.12 -7.75 -8.48
N PRO A 327 16.63 -8.46 -9.50
CA PRO A 327 16.01 -9.67 -9.99
C PRO A 327 16.34 -10.86 -9.11
N GLY A 328 15.46 -11.86 -9.07
CA GLY A 328 15.77 -13.14 -8.46
C GLY A 328 14.57 -14.08 -8.35
N PRO A 329 14.81 -15.37 -8.09
CA PRO A 329 13.74 -16.36 -7.92
C PRO A 329 12.85 -16.11 -6.70
N TRP A 330 13.25 -15.22 -5.78
CA TRP A 330 12.46 -14.80 -4.64
C TRP A 330 11.40 -13.75 -4.98
N VAL A 331 11.48 -13.08 -6.12
CA VAL A 331 10.49 -12.04 -6.47
C VAL A 331 9.15 -12.69 -6.80
N ASP A 332 8.11 -12.36 -6.05
CA ASP A 332 6.79 -12.96 -6.20
C ASP A 332 5.93 -12.25 -7.24
N LEU A 333 5.92 -10.92 -7.22
CA LEU A 333 5.21 -10.07 -8.16
C LEU A 333 5.84 -8.68 -8.19
N ALA A 334 5.47 -7.86 -9.16
CA ALA A 334 5.82 -6.44 -9.18
C ALA A 334 4.60 -5.54 -9.01
N ALA A 335 4.86 -4.29 -8.63
CA ALA A 335 3.87 -3.22 -8.66
C ALA A 335 4.53 -1.92 -9.16
N PRO A 336 3.73 -0.92 -9.60
CA PRO A 336 4.27 0.38 -9.99
C PRO A 336 5.22 0.94 -8.93
N GLY A 337 6.42 1.34 -9.36
CA GLY A 337 7.48 1.84 -8.48
C GLY A 337 8.52 2.69 -9.21
N THR A 338 8.30 3.00 -10.49
CA THR A 338 9.14 3.86 -11.32
C THR A 338 8.33 5.08 -11.74
N ASP A 339 8.93 6.27 -11.58
CA ASP A 339 8.34 7.56 -11.96
C ASP A 339 6.94 7.82 -11.37
N LEU A 340 6.68 7.30 -10.17
CA LEU A 340 5.44 7.53 -9.45
C LEU A 340 5.41 8.97 -8.93
N PRO A 341 4.28 9.69 -9.05
CA PRO A 341 4.14 10.99 -8.40
C PRO A 341 4.39 10.88 -6.89
N ARG A 342 5.33 11.69 -6.38
CA ARG A 342 5.68 11.70 -4.96
C ARG A 342 4.50 12.22 -4.13
N PRO A 343 3.89 11.44 -3.21
CA PRO A 343 2.69 11.88 -2.50
C PRO A 343 2.87 13.10 -1.60
N SER A 344 4.01 13.24 -0.92
CA SER A 344 4.33 14.37 -0.02
C SER A 344 5.38 15.33 -0.60
N GLY A 345 5.72 15.19 -1.88
CA GLY A 345 6.74 16.02 -2.55
C GLY A 345 6.20 17.35 -3.10
N PRO A 346 7.03 18.18 -3.75
CA PRO A 346 6.56 19.29 -4.58
C PRO A 346 5.97 18.80 -5.93
N ASP A 347 5.20 19.65 -6.61
CA ASP A 347 4.52 19.26 -7.86
C ASP A 347 5.51 18.84 -8.95
N GLY A 348 5.18 17.73 -9.62
CA GLY A 348 6.05 17.11 -10.61
C GLY A 348 7.22 16.31 -10.03
N ALA A 349 7.40 16.26 -8.70
CA ALA A 349 8.35 15.34 -8.10
C ALA A 349 7.87 13.90 -8.28
N VAL A 350 8.80 13.03 -8.69
CA VAL A 350 8.57 11.60 -8.82
C VAL A 350 9.45 10.82 -7.85
N VAL A 351 9.00 9.62 -7.51
CA VAL A 351 9.75 8.65 -6.72
C VAL A 351 10.01 7.39 -7.53
N ARG A 352 11.11 6.73 -7.18
CA ARG A 352 11.58 5.51 -7.83
C ARG A 352 12.17 4.59 -6.77
N GLY A 353 11.73 3.33 -6.75
CA GLY A 353 12.16 2.34 -5.78
C GLY A 353 11.16 1.21 -5.57
N THR A 354 11.64 0.00 -5.33
CA THR A 354 10.82 -1.16 -4.92
C THR A 354 10.10 -0.93 -3.58
N SER A 355 10.63 -0.03 -2.75
CA SER A 355 9.99 0.47 -1.53
C SER A 355 8.68 1.23 -1.77
N TYR A 356 8.46 1.77 -2.97
CA TYR A 356 7.19 2.39 -3.35
C TYR A 356 6.21 1.39 -4.01
N SER A 357 6.72 0.26 -4.52
CA SER A 357 5.91 -0.86 -5.03
C SER A 357 5.31 -1.69 -3.89
N ALA A 358 6.11 -2.00 -2.87
CA ALA A 358 5.70 -2.77 -1.69
C ALA A 358 4.40 -2.27 -1.02
N PRO A 359 4.18 -0.97 -0.75
CA PRO A 359 2.95 -0.50 -0.12
C PRO A 359 1.69 -0.69 -0.97
N LEU A 360 1.83 -0.79 -2.30
CA LEU A 360 0.69 -1.08 -3.18
C LEU A 360 0.24 -2.52 -3.04
N VAL A 361 1.19 -3.45 -2.90
CA VAL A 361 0.90 -4.86 -2.62
C VAL A 361 0.38 -5.03 -1.19
N ALA A 362 1.01 -4.38 -0.20
CA ALA A 362 0.58 -4.42 1.20
C ALA A 362 -0.83 -3.84 1.39
N GLY A 363 -1.15 -2.74 0.69
CA GLY A 363 -2.49 -2.19 0.66
C GLY A 363 -3.49 -3.15 0.04
N THR A 364 -3.16 -3.77 -1.10
CA THR A 364 -4.04 -4.78 -1.72
C THR A 364 -4.25 -5.98 -0.81
N ALA A 365 -3.23 -6.41 -0.08
CA ALA A 365 -3.37 -7.43 0.96
C ALA A 365 -4.34 -7.00 2.07
N ALA A 366 -4.30 -5.74 2.52
CA ALA A 366 -5.28 -5.22 3.46
C ALA A 366 -6.72 -5.22 2.90
N LEU A 367 -6.89 -4.87 1.62
CA LEU A 367 -8.19 -4.99 0.95
C LEU A 367 -8.70 -6.45 0.94
N LEU A 368 -7.82 -7.40 0.64
CA LEU A 368 -8.13 -8.83 0.65
C LEU A 368 -8.50 -9.32 2.04
N ARG A 369 -7.82 -8.86 3.09
CA ARG A 369 -8.12 -9.26 4.47
C ARG A 369 -9.43 -8.66 5.00
N GLU A 370 -9.85 -7.49 4.53
CA GLU A 370 -11.21 -6.98 4.79
C GLU A 370 -12.25 -7.87 4.11
N ARG A 371 -12.06 -8.15 2.82
CA ARG A 371 -13.05 -8.86 1.99
C ARG A 371 -13.12 -10.37 2.29
N PHE A 372 -11.99 -10.97 2.62
CA PHE A 372 -11.81 -12.40 2.85
C PHE A 372 -11.07 -12.63 4.18
N PRO A 373 -11.70 -12.32 5.34
CA PRO A 373 -11.03 -12.31 6.65
C PRO A 373 -10.55 -13.68 7.13
N MET A 374 -11.00 -14.76 6.48
CA MET A 374 -10.61 -16.14 6.80
C MET A 374 -9.35 -16.60 6.07
N LEU A 375 -8.82 -15.84 5.11
CA LEU A 375 -7.61 -16.21 4.40
C LEU A 375 -6.39 -16.12 5.32
N THR A 376 -5.54 -17.14 5.26
CA THR A 376 -4.22 -17.09 5.89
C THR A 376 -3.30 -16.14 5.12
N PRO A 377 -2.20 -15.65 5.72
CA PRO A 377 -1.19 -14.86 5.00
C PRO A 377 -0.73 -15.53 3.70
N ARG A 378 -0.45 -16.83 3.75
CA ARG A 378 -0.08 -17.63 2.59
C ARG A 378 -1.16 -17.60 1.50
N GLN A 379 -2.42 -17.81 1.85
CA GLN A 379 -3.52 -17.75 0.88
C GLN A 379 -3.73 -16.36 0.28
N VAL A 380 -3.47 -15.28 1.05
CA VAL A 380 -3.46 -13.91 0.52
C VAL A 380 -2.32 -13.74 -0.49
N GLY A 381 -1.11 -14.20 -0.16
CA GLY A 381 0.04 -14.17 -1.08
C GLY A 381 -0.20 -14.98 -2.35
N ASP A 382 -0.69 -16.21 -2.23
CA ASP A 382 -1.00 -17.10 -3.36
C ASP A 382 -2.06 -16.48 -4.27
N ARG A 383 -3.08 -15.84 -3.70
CA ARG A 383 -4.11 -15.12 -4.46
C ARG A 383 -3.54 -13.92 -5.22
N LEU A 384 -2.62 -13.15 -4.62
CA LEU A 384 -1.96 -12.02 -5.28
C LEU A 384 -1.06 -12.51 -6.44
N ARG A 385 -0.32 -13.60 -6.25
CA ARG A 385 0.50 -14.23 -7.30
C ARG A 385 -0.36 -14.75 -8.46
N ALA A 386 -1.41 -15.51 -8.15
CA ALA A 386 -2.27 -16.15 -9.14
C ALA A 386 -3.10 -15.15 -9.98
N THR A 387 -3.28 -13.92 -9.48
CA THR A 387 -4.06 -12.88 -10.17
C THR A 387 -3.19 -11.78 -10.78
N ALA A 388 -1.86 -11.86 -10.64
CA ALA A 388 -0.95 -10.93 -11.27
C ALA A 388 -1.04 -11.01 -12.81
N ARG A 389 -0.95 -9.85 -13.48
CA ARG A 389 -0.90 -9.76 -14.94
C ARG A 389 0.46 -10.24 -15.44
N PRO A 390 0.54 -11.33 -16.22
CA PRO A 390 1.82 -11.87 -16.65
C PRO A 390 2.63 -10.89 -17.50
N THR A 391 3.95 -10.86 -17.27
CA THR A 391 4.93 -10.07 -18.03
C THR A 391 5.98 -10.99 -18.66
N ALA A 392 6.79 -10.46 -19.57
CA ALA A 392 7.96 -11.17 -20.04
C ALA A 392 8.94 -11.37 -18.86
N GLY A 393 9.26 -12.63 -18.56
CA GLY A 393 10.06 -12.98 -17.38
C GLY A 393 11.53 -12.59 -17.52
N ASP A 394 11.97 -11.62 -16.72
CA ASP A 394 13.39 -11.23 -16.55
C ASP A 394 13.88 -11.41 -15.10
N GLY A 395 13.06 -12.04 -14.25
CA GLY A 395 13.32 -12.24 -12.82
C GLY A 395 12.98 -11.06 -11.93
N ARG A 396 12.48 -9.92 -12.46
CA ARG A 396 12.09 -8.74 -11.66
C ARG A 396 10.60 -8.64 -11.36
N THR A 397 9.80 -9.46 -12.02
CA THR A 397 8.33 -9.39 -11.96
C THR A 397 7.67 -10.64 -11.41
N GLY A 398 8.42 -11.72 -11.15
CA GLY A 398 7.87 -12.95 -10.59
C GLY A 398 6.70 -13.49 -11.42
N HIS A 399 5.53 -13.60 -10.80
CA HIS A 399 4.27 -14.01 -11.44
C HIS A 399 3.62 -12.93 -12.31
N GLY A 400 4.10 -11.69 -12.27
CA GLY A 400 3.61 -10.58 -13.08
C GLY A 400 3.38 -9.29 -12.28
N VAL A 401 2.62 -8.36 -12.86
CA VAL A 401 2.26 -7.09 -12.20
C VAL A 401 0.96 -7.21 -11.42
N LEU A 402 0.96 -6.68 -10.20
CA LEU A 402 -0.19 -6.58 -9.30
C LEU A 402 -1.46 -6.14 -10.04
N ASP A 403 -2.54 -6.91 -9.85
CA ASP A 403 -3.90 -6.57 -10.30
C ASP A 403 -4.86 -6.59 -9.11
N PRO A 404 -5.10 -5.44 -8.46
CA PRO A 404 -5.98 -5.39 -7.30
C PRO A 404 -7.41 -5.80 -7.62
N GLY A 405 -7.90 -5.47 -8.82
CA GLY A 405 -9.26 -5.79 -9.25
C GLY A 405 -9.47 -7.30 -9.41
N ALA A 406 -8.56 -7.96 -10.13
CA ALA A 406 -8.56 -9.41 -10.26
C ALA A 406 -8.36 -10.09 -8.89
N ALA A 407 -7.43 -9.59 -8.08
CA ALA A 407 -7.20 -10.10 -6.73
C ALA A 407 -8.47 -10.03 -5.89
N LEU A 408 -9.29 -8.97 -5.95
CA LEU A 408 -10.51 -8.88 -5.15
C LEU A 408 -11.70 -9.68 -5.71
N THR A 409 -11.69 -10.05 -6.99
CA THR A 409 -12.87 -10.62 -7.67
C THR A 409 -12.71 -12.07 -8.16
N ALA A 410 -11.49 -12.59 -8.26
CA ALA A 410 -11.25 -13.96 -8.73
C ALA A 410 -11.96 -15.01 -7.85
N GLU A 411 -12.61 -15.97 -8.49
CA GLU A 411 -13.24 -17.11 -7.80
C GLU A 411 -12.18 -18.12 -7.32
N PRO A 412 -12.36 -18.79 -6.16
CA PRO A 412 -11.38 -19.73 -5.62
C PRO A 412 -10.99 -20.87 -6.58
N LEU A 413 -11.91 -21.31 -7.44
CA LEU A 413 -11.65 -22.34 -8.46
C LEU A 413 -10.68 -21.89 -9.57
N LEU A 414 -10.44 -20.57 -9.68
CA LEU A 414 -9.49 -19.97 -10.61
C LEU A 414 -8.14 -19.67 -9.94
N LEU A 415 -8.01 -19.92 -8.63
CA LEU A 415 -6.81 -19.66 -7.84
C LEU A 415 -5.95 -20.91 -7.61
N THR A 416 -6.20 -22.00 -8.33
CA THR A 416 -5.31 -23.16 -8.25
C THR A 416 -3.91 -22.70 -8.66
N PRO A 417 -2.90 -22.80 -7.77
CA PRO A 417 -1.53 -22.58 -8.16
C PRO A 417 -1.25 -23.56 -9.28
N ASP A 418 -0.96 -23.05 -10.46
CA ASP A 418 -0.49 -23.90 -11.52
C ASP A 418 0.76 -24.62 -11.00
N ASP A 419 0.76 -25.95 -11.16
CA ASP A 419 1.97 -26.68 -11.52
C ASP A 419 2.86 -25.79 -12.41
N PRO A 420 4.20 -25.94 -12.41
CA PRO A 420 5.07 -25.16 -13.30
C PRO A 420 4.76 -25.30 -14.82
N ALA A 421 3.73 -26.08 -15.18
CA ALA A 421 2.99 -25.98 -16.43
C ALA A 421 1.56 -25.46 -16.18
N GLY A 422 1.34 -24.14 -16.20
CA GLY A 422 -0.01 -23.57 -16.22
C GLY A 422 -0.82 -23.93 -17.48
N PRO A 423 -2.04 -23.38 -17.69
CA PRO A 423 -2.87 -23.65 -18.86
C PRO A 423 -2.23 -23.01 -20.11
N GLY A 424 -1.20 -23.69 -20.60
CA GLY A 424 -0.30 -23.31 -21.68
C GLY A 424 0.83 -24.32 -21.88
N GLY A 425 1.11 -25.18 -20.89
CA GLY A 425 2.18 -26.18 -20.96
C GLY A 425 1.74 -27.61 -21.27
N ARG A 426 1.02 -27.85 -22.38
CA ARG A 426 0.99 -29.19 -23.02
C ARG A 426 1.01 -29.08 -24.53
N ALA A 427 2.19 -29.32 -25.10
CA ALA A 427 2.30 -29.84 -26.45
C ALA A 427 1.61 -31.22 -26.50
N GLY A 428 0.62 -31.37 -27.40
CA GLY A 428 0.19 -32.66 -27.93
C GLY A 428 -0.98 -33.37 -27.24
N VAL A 429 -2.22 -32.93 -27.53
CA VAL A 429 -3.37 -33.85 -27.72
C VAL A 429 -4.18 -33.36 -28.93
N PRO A 430 -4.21 -34.08 -30.06
CA PRO A 430 -5.11 -33.75 -31.16
C PRO A 430 -6.54 -34.18 -30.79
N GLY A 431 -7.48 -33.25 -30.88
CA GLY A 431 -8.91 -33.58 -30.92
C GLY A 431 -9.65 -33.58 -29.58
N ALA A 432 -9.84 -32.40 -29.00
CA ALA A 432 -11.03 -32.11 -28.20
C ALA A 432 -11.35 -30.62 -28.36
N GLY A 433 -12.36 -30.33 -29.18
CA GLY A 433 -12.78 -28.95 -29.45
C GLY A 433 -13.17 -28.26 -28.15
N ARG A 434 -12.41 -27.24 -27.76
CA ARG A 434 -12.86 -26.25 -26.79
C ARG A 434 -14.00 -25.47 -27.44
N ALA A 435 -15.20 -25.62 -26.89
CA ALA A 435 -16.31 -24.74 -27.21
C ALA A 435 -15.87 -23.28 -26.95
N PRO A 436 -16.19 -22.33 -27.85
CA PRO A 436 -15.93 -20.93 -27.58
C PRO A 436 -16.67 -20.53 -26.30
N LEU A 437 -15.98 -19.88 -25.37
CA LEU A 437 -16.63 -19.15 -24.28
C LEU A 437 -17.68 -18.22 -24.92
N PRO A 438 -18.90 -18.13 -24.38
CA PRO A 438 -19.86 -17.14 -24.86
C PRO A 438 -19.26 -15.76 -24.60
N LEU A 439 -18.77 -15.12 -25.66
CA LEU A 439 -18.56 -13.68 -25.68
C LEU A 439 -19.87 -13.06 -25.19
N ALA A 440 -19.79 -12.26 -24.13
CA ALA A 440 -20.88 -11.39 -23.73
C ALA A 440 -21.36 -10.66 -24.99
N SER A 441 -22.60 -10.90 -25.38
CA SER A 441 -23.20 -10.31 -26.57
C SER A 441 -23.03 -8.80 -26.44
N ALA A 442 -22.43 -8.16 -27.46
CA ALA A 442 -22.51 -6.71 -27.58
C ALA A 442 -23.97 -6.29 -27.42
N PRO A 443 -24.28 -5.23 -26.65
CA PRO A 443 -25.65 -4.75 -26.56
C PRO A 443 -26.14 -4.43 -27.98
N PRO A 444 -27.38 -4.82 -28.35
CA PRO A 444 -27.90 -4.55 -29.68
C PRO A 444 -27.85 -3.04 -29.92
N ALA A 445 -27.07 -2.65 -30.93
CA ALA A 445 -27.06 -1.30 -31.46
C ALA A 445 -28.34 -1.11 -32.28
N ASP A 446 -29.48 -0.97 -31.59
CA ASP A 446 -30.75 -0.45 -32.11
C ASP A 446 -31.79 -0.41 -30.96
N LEU A 447 -31.75 0.65 -30.15
CA LEU A 447 -32.88 1.06 -29.33
C LEU A 447 -33.19 2.53 -29.65
N PRO A 448 -34.43 2.88 -30.08
CA PRO A 448 -34.79 4.25 -30.33
C PRO A 448 -34.84 5.02 -29.01
N VAL A 449 -34.03 6.08 -28.91
CA VAL A 449 -34.06 7.09 -27.86
C VAL A 449 -35.37 7.89 -27.99
N VAL A 450 -36.50 7.35 -27.50
CA VAL A 450 -37.76 8.12 -27.36
C VAL A 450 -38.50 7.85 -26.04
N ALA A 451 -38.21 6.79 -25.28
CA ALA A 451 -38.98 6.50 -24.06
C ALA A 451 -38.52 7.23 -22.77
N GLY A 452 -37.43 7.99 -22.80
CA GLY A 452 -36.85 8.63 -21.60
C GLY A 452 -37.34 10.06 -21.29
N VAL A 453 -37.91 10.77 -22.25
CA VAL A 453 -38.30 12.19 -22.07
C VAL A 453 -39.75 12.33 -21.55
N GLY A 454 -40.61 11.34 -21.81
CA GLY A 454 -42.02 11.38 -21.38
C GLY A 454 -42.22 11.18 -19.87
N ALA A 455 -41.41 10.33 -19.23
CA ALA A 455 -41.56 10.05 -17.80
C ALA A 455 -41.14 11.23 -16.91
N VAL A 456 -40.12 12.00 -17.31
CA VAL A 456 -39.66 13.19 -16.58
C VAL A 456 -40.64 14.35 -16.72
N ALA A 457 -41.27 14.52 -17.90
CA ALA A 457 -42.28 15.54 -18.14
C ALA A 457 -43.59 15.28 -17.37
N ALA A 458 -44.02 14.01 -17.26
CA ALA A 458 -45.25 13.65 -16.53
C ALA A 458 -45.11 13.83 -15.01
N VAL A 459 -43.94 13.49 -14.43
CA VAL A 459 -43.67 13.68 -13.00
C VAL A 459 -43.48 15.17 -12.67
N GLY A 460 -42.82 15.94 -13.54
CA GLY A 460 -42.69 17.39 -13.38
C GLY A 460 -44.02 18.14 -13.45
N GLY A 461 -44.91 17.75 -14.38
CA GLY A 461 -46.23 18.34 -14.53
C GLY A 461 -47.16 18.09 -13.33
N ALA A 462 -47.13 16.87 -12.76
CA ALA A 462 -47.92 16.53 -11.58
C ALA A 462 -47.48 17.32 -10.33
N LEU A 463 -46.17 17.57 -10.17
CA LEU A 463 -45.64 18.33 -9.03
C LEU A 463 -46.01 19.82 -9.10
N VAL A 464 -46.00 20.42 -10.30
CA VAL A 464 -46.39 21.82 -10.50
C VAL A 464 -47.90 22.02 -10.28
N ALA A 465 -48.73 21.07 -10.71
CA ALA A 465 -50.18 21.11 -10.48
C ALA A 465 -50.54 20.95 -8.99
N ALA A 466 -49.85 20.09 -8.26
CA ALA A 466 -50.04 19.92 -6.81
C ALA A 466 -49.66 21.20 -6.03
N LEU A 467 -48.54 21.83 -6.38
CA LEU A 467 -48.07 23.07 -5.74
C LEU A 467 -48.96 24.29 -6.08
N ALA A 468 -49.57 24.34 -7.26
CA ALA A 468 -50.53 25.37 -7.63
C ALA A 468 -51.89 25.21 -6.88
N GLY A 469 -52.31 23.97 -6.60
CA GLY A 469 -53.52 23.69 -5.82
C GLY A 469 -53.40 24.04 -4.33
N LEU A 470 -52.19 23.93 -3.76
CA LEU A 470 -51.88 24.32 -2.38
C LEU A 470 -51.84 25.84 -2.15
N ARG A 471 -51.64 26.64 -3.22
CA ARG A 471 -51.64 28.12 -3.16
C ARG A 471 -53.01 28.76 -3.36
N ARG A 472 -54.04 27.98 -3.73
CA ARG A 472 -55.41 28.47 -3.99
C ARG A 472 -56.43 27.94 -2.99
N ARG A 473 -56.06 27.86 -1.72
CA ARG A 473 -57.04 27.74 -0.63
C ARG A 473 -57.06 29.09 0.11
N PRO A 474 -58.19 29.82 0.09
CA PRO A 474 -58.32 31.08 0.83
C PRO A 474 -58.29 30.88 2.34
#